data_AF-H0YJX6-F1
#
_entry.id   AF-H0YJX6-F1
#
_cell.length_a   1.000
_cell.length_b   1.000
_cell.length_c   1.000
_cell.angle_alpha   90.00
_cell.angle_beta   90.00
_cell.angle_gamma   90.00
#
_symmetry.space_group_name_H-M   'P 1'
#
loop_
_entity.id
_entity.type
_entity.pdbx_description
1 polymer ?
#
loop_
_entity_poly.entity_id
_entity_poly.type
_entity_poly.pdbx_seq_one_letter_code
_entity_poly.pdbx_strand_id
1 'polypeptide(L)'
;RRNSEAAMLQELNFGAYLGLPAFLLPLNQEDNTNLARVLTNHIHTGHHSSMFWMRVPLVAPEDLRDDIIENAPTTHTEEYSGEEKTWMWWHNFRTLCDYTLEIGADLPSNHVIDRWLGEPIKAAILPTSIFLTNKKGFPVLSKMHQRLIFRLLKLEVQFIITGTNHHSEKEFCSYLQYLEYLSQNRPPPNAYELFAKGYEDYLQSPLQPLMDNLESQTYEVFEKDPIKYSQYQQAIYKCLLDRVPEEEKDTNVQVLMVLGAGRGPLVNASLRAAKQADR
;
A
#
# COMPACT_ATOMS: atom_id res chain seq x y z
N ARG A 1 0.38 1.74 -37.65
CA ARG A 1 -0.05 2.93 -36.88
C ARG A 1 -1.53 3.24 -37.04
N ARG A 2 -2.03 3.76 -38.18
CA ARG A 2 -3.46 4.14 -38.34
C ARG A 2 -4.45 3.00 -38.04
N ASN A 3 -4.18 1.78 -38.52
CA ASN A 3 -5.04 0.63 -38.24
C ASN A 3 -5.07 0.28 -36.73
N SER A 4 -3.93 0.40 -36.04
CA SER A 4 -3.84 0.16 -34.59
C SER A 4 -4.63 1.20 -33.80
N GLU A 5 -4.63 2.46 -34.22
CA GLU A 5 -5.45 3.52 -33.61
C GLU A 5 -6.96 3.21 -33.76
N ALA A 6 -7.37 2.81 -34.97
CA ALA A 6 -8.76 2.44 -35.24
C ALA A 6 -9.20 1.20 -34.44
N ALA A 7 -8.36 0.15 -34.38
CA ALA A 7 -8.63 -1.06 -33.61
C ALA A 7 -8.70 -0.78 -32.11
N MET A 8 -7.77 0.01 -31.57
CA MET A 8 -7.78 0.39 -30.15
C MET A 8 -9.06 1.15 -29.78
N LEU A 9 -9.46 2.14 -30.59
CA LEU A 9 -10.73 2.86 -30.35
C LEU A 9 -11.94 1.93 -30.45
N GLN A 10 -11.93 0.99 -31.39
CA GLN A 10 -13.00 0.01 -31.54
C GLN A 10 -13.12 -0.88 -30.29
N GLU A 11 -12.01 -1.43 -29.81
CA GLU A 11 -11.99 -2.31 -28.63
C GLU A 11 -12.37 -1.56 -27.35
N LEU A 12 -11.86 -0.33 -27.15
CA LEU A 12 -12.21 0.51 -26.02
C LEU A 12 -13.70 0.88 -26.01
N ASN A 13 -14.24 1.29 -27.16
CA ASN A 13 -15.66 1.58 -27.30
C ASN A 13 -16.52 0.33 -27.05
N PHE A 14 -16.06 -0.84 -27.46
CA PHE A 14 -16.76 -2.09 -27.21
C PHE A 14 -16.71 -2.48 -25.72
N GLY A 15 -15.57 -2.29 -25.04
CA GLY A 15 -15.46 -2.48 -23.60
C GLY A 15 -16.38 -1.54 -22.81
N ALA A 16 -16.47 -0.27 -23.23
CA ALA A 16 -17.41 0.70 -22.67
C ALA A 16 -18.87 0.29 -22.91
N TYR A 17 -19.21 -0.19 -24.11
CA TYR A 17 -20.55 -0.70 -24.44
C TYR A 17 -20.96 -1.88 -23.55
N LEU A 18 -20.03 -2.78 -23.25
CA LEU A 18 -20.27 -3.92 -22.35
C LEU A 18 -20.31 -3.53 -20.86
N GLY A 19 -19.92 -2.30 -20.51
CA GLY A 19 -19.84 -1.86 -19.12
C GLY A 19 -18.76 -2.59 -18.33
N LEU A 20 -17.62 -2.91 -18.96
CA LEU A 20 -16.53 -3.62 -18.28
C LEU A 20 -15.98 -2.78 -17.11
N PRO A 21 -15.69 -3.40 -15.95
CA PRO A 21 -15.18 -2.66 -14.79
C PRO A 21 -13.73 -2.19 -15.00
N ALA A 22 -12.94 -2.92 -15.78
CA ALA A 22 -11.56 -2.56 -16.09
C ALA A 22 -11.14 -3.04 -17.50
N PHE A 23 -10.15 -2.36 -18.09
CA PHE A 23 -9.53 -2.71 -19.37
C PHE A 23 -8.00 -2.71 -19.23
N LEU A 24 -7.34 -3.80 -19.62
CA LEU A 24 -5.88 -3.94 -19.54
C LEU A 24 -5.20 -3.44 -20.82
N LEU A 25 -4.20 -2.57 -20.68
CA LEU A 25 -3.36 -2.08 -21.79
C LEU A 25 -1.87 -2.28 -21.49
N PRO A 26 -1.05 -2.77 -22.43
CA PRO A 26 0.36 -3.03 -22.16
C PRO A 26 1.22 -1.76 -22.19
N LEU A 27 2.20 -1.69 -21.29
CA LEU A 27 3.39 -0.83 -21.39
C LEU A 27 4.63 -1.72 -21.46
N ASN A 28 5.03 -2.09 -22.68
CA ASN A 28 6.08 -3.06 -22.96
C ASN A 28 7.28 -2.47 -23.72
N GLN A 29 7.28 -1.16 -23.94
CA GLN A 29 8.33 -0.40 -24.61
C GLN A 29 8.38 1.02 -24.03
N GLU A 30 9.41 1.80 -24.37
CA GLU A 30 9.59 3.15 -23.85
C GLU A 30 8.59 4.17 -24.42
N ASP A 31 8.49 4.27 -25.75
CA ASP A 31 7.58 5.23 -26.39
C ASP A 31 6.16 4.67 -26.50
N ASN A 32 5.28 5.16 -25.63
CA ASN A 32 3.84 4.89 -25.66
C ASN A 32 3.02 6.17 -25.93
N THR A 33 3.63 7.20 -26.53
CA THR A 33 3.01 8.53 -26.68
C THR A 33 1.70 8.46 -27.48
N ASN A 34 1.66 7.70 -28.57
CA ASN A 34 0.45 7.57 -29.38
C ASN A 34 -0.63 6.70 -28.69
N LEU A 35 -0.22 5.71 -27.90
CA LEU A 35 -1.13 4.91 -27.06
C LEU A 35 -1.81 5.82 -26.04
N ALA A 36 -1.01 6.64 -25.33
CA ALA A 36 -1.50 7.62 -24.37
C ALA A 36 -2.47 8.61 -25.04
N ARG A 37 -2.10 9.19 -26.19
CA ARG A 37 -2.96 10.11 -26.94
C ARG A 37 -4.33 9.50 -27.29
N VAL A 38 -4.36 8.26 -27.78
CA VAL A 38 -5.62 7.60 -28.15
C VAL A 38 -6.46 7.29 -26.91
N LEU A 39 -5.84 6.79 -25.83
CA LEU A 39 -6.51 6.51 -24.58
C LEU A 39 -7.10 7.78 -23.95
N THR A 40 -6.32 8.86 -23.88
CA THR A 40 -6.78 10.16 -23.38
C THR A 40 -7.94 10.69 -24.21
N ASN A 41 -7.88 10.59 -25.54
CA ASN A 41 -9.01 10.98 -26.39
C ASN A 41 -10.27 10.16 -26.06
N HIS A 42 -10.14 8.85 -25.89
CA HIS A 42 -11.27 7.99 -25.50
C HIS A 42 -11.86 8.42 -24.15
N ILE A 43 -11.03 8.59 -23.12
CA ILE A 43 -11.44 9.03 -21.76
C ILE A 43 -12.25 10.33 -21.81
N HIS A 44 -11.87 11.29 -22.66
CA HIS A 44 -12.58 12.57 -22.79
C HIS A 44 -13.84 12.50 -23.67
N THR A 45 -14.05 11.42 -24.42
CA THR A 45 -15.15 11.30 -25.40
C THR A 45 -16.45 10.77 -24.78
N GLY A 46 -16.47 10.36 -23.50
CA GLY A 46 -17.72 10.10 -22.79
C GLY A 46 -17.57 9.93 -21.28
N HIS A 47 -18.68 9.60 -20.60
CA HIS A 47 -18.70 9.34 -19.16
C HIS A 47 -18.43 7.85 -18.92
N HIS A 48 -17.19 7.50 -18.60
CA HIS A 48 -16.78 6.11 -18.38
C HIS A 48 -16.48 5.95 -16.89
N SER A 49 -17.04 4.92 -16.27
CA SER A 49 -16.67 4.47 -14.91
C SER A 49 -15.65 3.34 -14.94
N SER A 50 -15.23 2.91 -16.13
CA SER A 50 -14.26 1.82 -16.33
C SER A 50 -12.86 2.27 -15.94
N MET A 51 -12.13 1.39 -15.26
CA MET A 51 -10.72 1.61 -14.94
C MET A 51 -9.83 1.17 -16.12
N PHE A 52 -8.74 1.89 -16.35
CA PHE A 52 -7.69 1.45 -17.29
C PHE A 52 -6.51 0.96 -16.48
N TRP A 53 -6.13 -0.30 -16.71
CA TRP A 53 -5.04 -0.95 -16.01
C TRP A 53 -3.86 -1.08 -16.96
N MET A 54 -2.86 -0.22 -16.78
CA MET A 54 -1.61 -0.34 -17.54
C MET A 54 -0.82 -1.53 -17.00
N ARG A 55 -0.63 -2.57 -17.80
CA ARG A 55 0.21 -3.73 -17.50
C ARG A 55 1.66 -3.38 -17.77
N VAL A 56 2.42 -3.16 -16.70
CA VAL A 56 3.85 -2.83 -16.74
C VAL A 56 4.66 -3.84 -15.93
N PRO A 57 5.72 -4.45 -16.49
CA PRO A 57 6.53 -5.42 -15.77
C PRO A 57 7.51 -4.73 -14.81
N LEU A 58 7.84 -5.38 -13.69
CA LEU A 58 8.89 -4.92 -12.78
C LEU A 58 10.25 -4.77 -13.49
N VAL A 59 10.58 -5.71 -14.38
CA VAL A 59 11.82 -5.73 -15.16
C VAL A 59 11.45 -5.88 -16.64
N ALA A 60 12.08 -5.11 -17.52
CA ALA A 60 11.75 -5.16 -18.93
C ALA A 60 12.10 -6.54 -19.53
N PRO A 61 11.35 -7.04 -20.52
CA PRO A 61 11.66 -8.33 -21.15
C PRO A 61 13.07 -8.41 -21.75
N GLU A 62 13.60 -7.28 -22.24
CA GLU A 62 14.96 -7.18 -22.78
C GLU A 62 16.04 -7.42 -21.70
N ASP A 63 15.76 -7.05 -20.45
CA ASP A 63 16.71 -7.20 -19.33
C ASP A 63 16.62 -8.57 -18.64
N LEU A 64 15.58 -9.35 -18.96
CA LEU A 64 15.30 -10.69 -18.43
C LEU A 64 15.61 -11.81 -19.44
N ARG A 65 16.12 -11.48 -20.62
CA ARG A 65 16.38 -12.48 -21.67
C ARG A 65 17.55 -13.39 -21.28
N ASP A 66 17.47 -14.65 -21.69
CA ASP A 66 18.58 -15.58 -21.54
C ASP A 66 19.82 -15.08 -22.31
N ASP A 67 21.01 -15.18 -21.69
CA ASP A 67 22.28 -14.78 -22.31
C ASP A 67 22.80 -15.85 -23.28
N ILE A 68 22.04 -16.09 -24.34
CA ILE A 68 22.29 -17.12 -25.37
C ILE A 68 22.64 -16.53 -26.75
N ILE A 69 22.67 -15.20 -26.87
CA ILE A 69 22.91 -14.48 -28.14
C ILE A 69 24.38 -14.05 -28.20
N GLU A 70 25.21 -14.80 -28.93
CA GLU A 70 26.68 -14.61 -28.97
C GLU A 70 27.11 -13.18 -29.35
N ASN A 71 26.42 -12.55 -30.31
CA ASN A 71 26.76 -11.21 -30.80
C ASN A 71 26.05 -10.06 -30.07
N ALA A 72 25.25 -10.36 -29.04
CA ALA A 72 24.56 -9.38 -28.21
C ALA A 72 24.50 -9.89 -26.77
N PRO A 73 25.64 -9.91 -26.05
CA PRO A 73 25.67 -10.36 -24.66
C PRO A 73 24.76 -9.49 -23.79
N THR A 74 24.21 -10.06 -22.72
CA THR A 74 23.51 -9.26 -21.71
C THR A 74 24.49 -8.37 -20.95
N THR A 75 24.02 -7.20 -20.54
CA THR A 75 24.83 -6.27 -19.74
C THR A 75 24.96 -6.82 -18.32
N HIS A 76 26.16 -7.26 -17.94
CA HIS A 76 26.47 -7.76 -16.58
C HIS A 76 26.90 -6.66 -15.61
N THR A 77 26.91 -5.39 -16.04
CA THR A 77 27.23 -4.24 -15.19
C THR A 77 25.97 -3.70 -14.51
N GLU A 78 26.06 -3.40 -13.22
CA GLU A 78 24.97 -2.81 -12.44
C GLU A 78 24.67 -1.39 -12.95
N GLU A 79 23.56 -1.23 -13.66
CA GLU A 79 23.08 0.05 -14.17
C GLU A 79 21.91 0.52 -13.31
N TYR A 80 22.22 1.21 -12.20
CA TYR A 80 21.22 1.67 -11.22
C TYR A 80 20.02 2.40 -11.85
N SER A 81 20.24 3.30 -12.81
CA SER A 81 19.13 3.98 -13.52
C SER A 81 18.50 3.15 -14.63
N GLY A 82 19.25 2.19 -15.18
CA GLY A 82 18.78 1.28 -16.23
C GLY A 82 17.74 0.31 -15.68
N GLU A 83 17.97 -0.24 -14.48
CA GLU A 83 17.05 -1.19 -13.82
C GLU A 83 15.67 -0.58 -13.50
N GLU A 84 15.57 0.75 -13.38
CA GLU A 84 14.31 1.47 -13.11
C GLU A 84 13.54 1.88 -14.39
N LYS A 85 13.96 1.45 -15.59
CA LYS A 85 13.39 1.94 -16.87
C LYS A 85 11.88 1.71 -17.01
N THR A 86 11.35 0.60 -16.51
CA THR A 86 9.92 0.27 -16.58
C THR A 86 9.07 1.21 -15.73
N TRP A 87 9.61 1.67 -14.59
CA TRP A 87 8.99 2.74 -13.81
C TRP A 87 8.96 4.05 -14.60
N MET A 88 9.99 4.35 -15.40
CA MET A 88 9.99 5.55 -16.25
C MET A 88 8.96 5.45 -17.38
N TRP A 89 8.75 4.27 -17.96
CA TRP A 89 7.67 4.05 -18.95
C TRP A 89 6.30 4.37 -18.34
N TRP A 90 6.09 3.89 -17.11
CA TRP A 90 4.91 4.24 -16.33
C TRP A 90 4.83 5.74 -16.04
N HIS A 91 5.90 6.34 -15.51
CA HIS A 91 5.94 7.77 -15.15
C HIS A 91 5.64 8.70 -16.33
N ASN A 92 6.17 8.38 -17.51
CA ASN A 92 5.90 9.17 -18.71
C ASN A 92 4.45 9.00 -19.19
N PHE A 93 3.87 7.81 -19.00
CA PHE A 93 2.48 7.51 -19.38
C PHE A 93 1.44 8.07 -18.40
N ARG A 94 1.72 7.99 -17.08
CA ARG A 94 0.79 8.27 -15.98
C ARG A 94 0.36 9.72 -15.86
N THR A 95 1.03 10.62 -16.57
CA THR A 95 0.59 12.03 -16.69
C THR A 95 -0.89 12.11 -17.07
N LEU A 96 -1.51 11.01 -17.56
CA LEU A 96 -2.92 10.94 -17.97
C LEU A 96 -3.77 9.73 -17.44
N CYS A 97 -3.27 8.70 -16.71
CA CYS A 97 -4.02 7.43 -16.36
C CYS A 97 -3.52 6.64 -15.10
N ASP A 98 -4.33 5.70 -14.54
CA ASP A 98 -4.04 4.71 -13.42
C ASP A 98 -3.45 3.34 -13.89
N TYR A 99 -2.97 2.39 -13.02
CA TYR A 99 -2.29 1.15 -13.49
C TYR A 99 -2.27 -0.17 -12.65
N THR A 100 -1.63 -1.22 -13.24
CA THR A 100 -1.43 -2.61 -12.76
C THR A 100 0.03 -3.08 -12.89
N LEU A 101 0.58 -3.72 -11.86
CA LEU A 101 1.98 -4.19 -11.85
C LEU A 101 2.09 -5.67 -12.23
N GLU A 102 3.04 -6.03 -13.10
CA GLU A 102 3.38 -7.42 -13.43
C GLU A 102 4.68 -7.86 -12.78
N ILE A 103 4.65 -9.02 -12.11
CA ILE A 103 5.78 -9.57 -11.36
C ILE A 103 6.46 -10.67 -12.19
N GLY A 104 7.74 -10.47 -12.49
CA GLY A 104 8.58 -11.45 -13.20
C GLY A 104 9.08 -12.59 -12.31
N ALA A 105 9.73 -13.58 -12.92
CA ALA A 105 10.29 -14.74 -12.22
C ALA A 105 11.48 -14.38 -11.31
N ASP A 106 12.32 -13.46 -11.77
CA ASP A 106 13.40 -12.88 -10.98
C ASP A 106 12.99 -11.49 -10.52
N LEU A 107 13.03 -11.28 -9.20
CA LEU A 107 12.76 -9.97 -8.63
C LEU A 107 13.98 -9.07 -8.80
N PRO A 108 13.80 -7.79 -9.18
CA PRO A 108 14.89 -6.86 -9.22
C PRO A 108 15.39 -6.53 -7.81
N SER A 109 16.46 -5.74 -7.77
CA SER A 109 16.99 -5.13 -6.56
C SER A 109 15.90 -4.36 -5.78
N ASN A 110 16.08 -4.22 -4.45
CA ASN A 110 15.06 -3.60 -3.60
C ASN A 110 14.74 -2.15 -4.01
N HIS A 111 15.73 -1.41 -4.53
CA HIS A 111 15.52 -0.02 -4.93
C HIS A 111 14.49 0.08 -6.06
N VAL A 112 14.56 -0.80 -7.07
CA VAL A 112 13.57 -0.88 -8.17
C VAL A 112 12.18 -1.20 -7.65
N ILE A 113 12.04 -2.14 -6.70
CA ILE A 113 10.76 -2.46 -6.07
C ILE A 113 10.22 -1.23 -5.30
N ASP A 114 11.10 -0.54 -4.58
CA ASP A 114 10.74 0.62 -3.77
C ASP A 114 10.36 1.85 -4.62
N ARG A 115 10.77 1.93 -5.89
CA ARG A 115 10.29 2.97 -6.82
C ARG A 115 8.79 2.95 -7.03
N TRP A 116 8.15 1.80 -6.81
CA TRP A 116 6.70 1.64 -6.93
C TRP A 116 5.94 1.97 -5.64
N LEU A 117 6.63 2.40 -4.57
CA LEU A 117 5.98 2.89 -3.35
C LEU A 117 5.27 4.23 -3.63
N GLY A 118 4.02 4.35 -3.17
CA GLY A 118 3.19 5.55 -3.36
C GLY A 118 2.49 5.61 -4.72
N GLU A 119 2.70 4.61 -5.57
CA GLU A 119 2.04 4.54 -6.87
C GLU A 119 0.69 3.77 -6.76
N PRO A 120 -0.35 4.12 -7.57
CA PRO A 120 -1.69 3.54 -7.47
C PRO A 120 -1.83 2.12 -8.06
N ILE A 121 -1.13 1.13 -7.50
CA ILE A 121 -1.22 -0.27 -7.93
C ILE A 121 -2.62 -0.83 -7.61
N LYS A 122 -3.38 -1.23 -8.64
CA LYS A 122 -4.70 -1.89 -8.46
C LYS A 122 -4.66 -3.40 -8.54
N ALA A 123 -3.74 -3.95 -9.33
CA ALA A 123 -3.57 -5.38 -9.47
C ALA A 123 -2.11 -5.78 -9.56
N ALA A 124 -1.84 -7.04 -9.20
CA ALA A 124 -0.54 -7.70 -9.28
C ALA A 124 -0.66 -8.98 -10.11
N ILE A 125 0.01 -9.01 -11.27
CA ILE A 125 -0.01 -10.16 -12.18
C ILE A 125 1.11 -11.13 -11.80
N LEU A 126 0.76 -12.39 -11.56
CA LEU A 126 1.65 -13.48 -11.16
C LEU A 126 1.63 -14.58 -12.24
N PRO A 127 2.65 -14.67 -13.09
CA PRO A 127 2.81 -15.79 -14.01
C PRO A 127 2.96 -17.12 -13.25
N THR A 128 2.33 -18.19 -13.72
CA THR A 128 2.48 -19.53 -13.12
C THR A 128 3.92 -20.03 -13.13
N SER A 129 4.76 -19.51 -14.05
CA SER A 129 6.18 -19.84 -14.16
C SER A 129 7.04 -19.35 -12.99
N ILE A 130 6.58 -18.35 -12.21
CA ILE A 130 7.35 -17.83 -11.06
C ILE A 130 7.21 -18.72 -9.81
N PHE A 131 6.26 -19.66 -9.81
CA PHE A 131 6.00 -20.55 -8.69
C PHE A 131 6.98 -21.73 -8.71
N LEU A 132 7.66 -21.93 -7.59
CA LEU A 132 8.53 -23.06 -7.32
C LEU A 132 7.70 -24.27 -6.89
N THR A 133 8.25 -25.47 -7.05
CA THR A 133 7.61 -26.71 -6.57
C THR A 133 8.14 -27.10 -5.19
N ASN A 134 7.25 -27.32 -4.22
CA ASN A 134 7.65 -27.84 -2.91
C ASN A 134 7.86 -29.37 -2.91
N LYS A 135 8.33 -29.94 -1.79
CA LYS A 135 8.54 -31.41 -1.63
C LYS A 135 7.28 -32.26 -1.88
N LYS A 136 6.08 -31.68 -1.80
CA LYS A 136 4.79 -32.36 -2.02
C LYS A 136 4.23 -32.13 -3.43
N GLY A 137 4.98 -31.45 -4.30
CA GLY A 137 4.58 -31.13 -5.68
C GLY A 137 3.65 -29.93 -5.83
N PHE A 138 3.41 -29.14 -4.77
CA PHE A 138 2.52 -27.97 -4.84
C PHE A 138 3.28 -26.67 -5.16
N PRO A 139 2.64 -25.73 -5.87
CA PRO A 139 3.23 -24.43 -6.18
C PRO A 139 3.43 -23.60 -4.90
N VAL A 140 4.62 -23.03 -4.75
CA VAL A 140 5.01 -22.13 -3.65
C VAL A 140 5.90 -21.02 -4.20
N LEU A 141 5.95 -19.88 -3.52
CA LEU A 141 6.83 -18.76 -3.90
C LEU A 141 8.11 -18.75 -3.08
N SER A 142 9.18 -18.20 -3.62
CA SER A 142 10.42 -17.96 -2.87
C SER A 142 10.19 -16.95 -1.72
N LYS A 143 11.11 -16.88 -0.76
CA LYS A 143 10.99 -15.96 0.39
C LYS A 143 10.98 -14.49 -0.02
N MET A 144 11.70 -14.12 -1.08
CA MET A 144 11.69 -12.76 -1.61
C MET A 144 10.33 -12.41 -2.23
N HIS A 145 9.75 -13.33 -3.01
CA HIS A 145 8.40 -13.17 -3.55
C HIS A 145 7.34 -13.10 -2.45
N GLN A 146 7.42 -13.96 -1.42
CA GLN A 146 6.52 -13.88 -0.26
C GLN A 146 6.57 -12.48 0.39
N ARG A 147 7.77 -11.89 0.54
CA ARG A 147 7.93 -10.54 1.11
C ARG A 147 7.24 -9.47 0.26
N LEU A 148 7.33 -9.57 -1.07
CA LEU A 148 6.62 -8.67 -1.98
C LEU A 148 5.10 -8.86 -1.92
N ILE A 149 4.62 -10.11 -1.90
CA ILE A 149 3.19 -10.44 -1.73
C ILE A 149 2.63 -9.84 -0.44
N PHE A 150 3.36 -9.91 0.68
CA PHE A 150 2.92 -9.28 1.93
C PHE A 150 2.83 -7.75 1.84
N ARG A 151 3.72 -7.10 1.09
CA ARG A 151 3.62 -5.64 0.82
C ARG A 151 2.38 -5.33 -0.02
N LEU A 152 2.13 -6.11 -1.07
CA LEU A 152 0.97 -5.95 -1.95
C LEU A 152 -0.36 -6.23 -1.25
N LEU A 153 -0.40 -7.20 -0.32
CA LEU A 153 -1.56 -7.47 0.53
C LEU A 153 -1.92 -6.31 1.46
N LYS A 154 -0.97 -5.43 1.81
CA LYS A 154 -1.24 -4.20 2.57
C LYS A 154 -1.87 -3.10 1.71
N LEU A 155 -1.61 -3.12 0.40
CA LEU A 155 -2.22 -2.22 -0.58
C LEU A 155 -3.57 -2.73 -1.11
N GLU A 156 -4.05 -3.87 -0.60
CA GLU A 156 -5.32 -4.51 -0.99
C GLU A 156 -5.46 -4.71 -2.51
N VAL A 157 -4.35 -5.02 -3.20
CA VAL A 157 -4.36 -5.24 -4.65
C VAL A 157 -5.08 -6.53 -5.03
N GLN A 158 -5.61 -6.57 -6.25
CA GLN A 158 -6.15 -7.79 -6.85
C GLN A 158 -5.03 -8.64 -7.46
N PHE A 159 -4.97 -9.93 -7.13
CA PHE A 159 -4.00 -10.85 -7.76
C PHE A 159 -4.58 -11.48 -9.02
N ILE A 160 -3.81 -11.46 -10.10
CA ILE A 160 -4.15 -12.08 -11.39
C ILE A 160 -3.14 -13.20 -11.65
N ILE A 161 -3.59 -14.44 -11.78
CA ILE A 161 -2.74 -15.55 -12.22
C ILE A 161 -2.75 -15.61 -13.75
N THR A 162 -1.57 -15.70 -14.38
CA THR A 162 -1.44 -15.80 -15.84
C THR A 162 -0.54 -16.96 -16.26
N GLY A 163 -0.70 -17.48 -17.49
CA GLY A 163 0.08 -18.60 -18.02
C GLY A 163 -0.57 -19.97 -17.87
N THR A 164 0.09 -20.99 -18.41
CA THR A 164 -0.38 -22.38 -18.42
C THR A 164 -0.13 -23.07 -17.08
N ASN A 165 -0.80 -24.20 -16.80
CA ASN A 165 -0.49 -24.98 -15.61
C ASN A 165 0.87 -25.67 -15.74
N HIS A 166 1.89 -25.19 -15.03
CA HIS A 166 3.21 -25.84 -14.95
C HIS A 166 3.29 -26.94 -13.89
N HIS A 167 2.28 -27.05 -13.02
CA HIS A 167 2.17 -28.07 -11.99
C HIS A 167 1.09 -29.07 -12.40
N SER A 168 1.29 -29.77 -13.53
CA SER A 168 0.26 -30.59 -14.20
C SER A 168 -0.35 -31.69 -13.33
N GLU A 169 0.40 -32.21 -12.35
CA GLU A 169 -0.10 -33.19 -11.38
C GLU A 169 -0.99 -32.59 -10.29
N LYS A 170 -1.09 -31.25 -10.23
CA LYS A 170 -1.93 -30.48 -9.31
C LYS A 170 -2.97 -29.67 -10.09
N GLU A 171 -4.09 -29.40 -9.44
CA GLU A 171 -5.13 -28.54 -10.01
C GLU A 171 -4.65 -27.08 -10.08
N PHE A 172 -5.15 -26.33 -11.07
CA PHE A 172 -4.83 -24.91 -11.23
C PHE A 172 -5.29 -24.05 -10.05
N CYS A 173 -6.30 -24.49 -9.28
CA CYS A 173 -6.71 -23.79 -8.06
C CYS A 173 -5.62 -23.78 -6.98
N SER A 174 -4.60 -24.64 -7.07
CA SER A 174 -3.52 -24.71 -6.09
C SER A 174 -2.67 -23.44 -6.01
N TYR A 175 -2.51 -22.68 -7.11
CA TYR A 175 -1.85 -21.37 -7.09
C TYR A 175 -2.64 -20.36 -6.22
N LEU A 176 -3.97 -20.35 -6.37
CA LEU A 176 -4.86 -19.50 -5.56
C LEU A 176 -4.86 -19.93 -4.09
N GLN A 177 -4.96 -21.23 -3.81
CA GLN A 177 -4.88 -21.77 -2.45
C GLN A 177 -3.58 -21.36 -1.75
N TYR A 178 -2.47 -21.29 -2.49
CA TYR A 178 -1.21 -20.81 -1.94
C TYR A 178 -1.24 -19.32 -1.59
N LEU A 179 -1.88 -18.47 -2.41
CA LEU A 179 -2.08 -17.06 -2.10
C LEU A 179 -3.00 -16.87 -0.88
N GLU A 180 -4.07 -17.65 -0.77
CA GLU A 180 -4.93 -17.68 0.41
C GLU A 180 -4.16 -18.09 1.67
N TYR A 181 -3.31 -19.11 1.55
CA TYR A 181 -2.40 -19.52 2.61
C TYR A 181 -1.48 -18.37 3.04
N LEU A 182 -0.85 -17.64 2.11
CA LEU A 182 -0.05 -16.47 2.46
C LEU A 182 -0.88 -15.38 3.15
N SER A 183 -2.08 -15.10 2.62
CA SER A 183 -2.99 -14.10 3.21
C SER A 183 -3.39 -14.44 4.65
N GLN A 184 -3.67 -15.72 4.94
CA GLN A 184 -4.02 -16.19 6.29
C GLN A 184 -2.82 -16.20 7.25
N ASN A 185 -1.61 -16.41 6.75
CA ASN A 185 -0.38 -16.50 7.56
C ASN A 185 0.37 -15.16 7.66
N ARG A 186 -0.27 -14.03 7.34
CA ARG A 186 0.31 -12.70 7.55
C ARG A 186 0.21 -12.29 9.02
N PRO A 187 1.10 -11.40 9.51
CA PRO A 187 0.98 -10.84 10.85
C PRO A 187 -0.40 -10.21 11.06
N PRO A 188 -1.11 -10.51 12.16
CA PRO A 188 -2.38 -9.86 12.46
C PRO A 188 -2.17 -8.35 12.68
N PRO A 189 -3.16 -7.51 12.32
CA PRO A 189 -3.05 -6.08 12.52
C PRO A 189 -2.96 -5.74 14.00
N ASN A 190 -2.08 -4.79 14.34
CA ASN A 190 -1.97 -4.27 15.70
C ASN A 190 -3.14 -3.33 16.04
N ALA A 191 -3.23 -2.88 17.30
CA ALA A 191 -4.33 -2.02 17.77
C ALA A 191 -4.45 -0.70 16.97
N TYR A 192 -3.33 -0.13 16.53
CA TYR A 192 -3.33 1.07 15.70
C TYR A 192 -3.81 0.76 14.28
N GLU A 193 -3.31 -0.30 13.65
CA GLU A 193 -3.76 -0.72 12.31
C GLU A 193 -5.26 -1.05 12.28
N LEU A 194 -5.79 -1.68 13.34
CA LEU A 194 -7.23 -1.93 13.48
C LEU A 194 -8.05 -0.64 13.63
N PHE A 195 -7.52 0.35 14.36
CA PHE A 195 -8.16 1.64 14.56
C PHE A 195 -8.13 2.52 13.30
N ALA A 196 -7.00 2.52 12.59
CA ALA A 196 -6.78 3.31 11.38
C ALA A 196 -7.45 2.70 10.13
N LYS A 197 -8.00 1.49 10.23
CA LYS A 197 -8.67 0.83 9.11
C LYS A 197 -9.83 1.66 8.57
N GLY A 198 -9.80 1.93 7.26
CA GLY A 198 -10.72 2.81 6.55
C GLY A 198 -10.26 4.27 6.44
N TYR A 199 -9.16 4.64 7.11
CA TYR A 199 -8.54 5.97 7.03
C TYR A 199 -7.24 5.97 6.23
N GLU A 200 -6.84 4.83 5.66
CA GLU A 200 -5.68 4.75 4.77
C GLU A 200 -5.87 5.71 3.58
N ASP A 201 -4.93 6.65 3.45
CA ASP A 201 -4.93 7.70 2.42
C ASP A 201 -6.23 8.54 2.35
N TYR A 202 -7.01 8.58 3.42
CA TYR A 202 -8.23 9.40 3.53
C TYR A 202 -7.87 10.82 3.97
N LEU A 203 -8.06 11.81 3.09
CA LEU A 203 -7.76 13.21 3.39
C LEU A 203 -8.74 13.77 4.43
N GLN A 204 -8.18 14.39 5.48
CA GLN A 204 -8.94 15.03 6.55
C GLN A 204 -8.43 16.46 6.78
N SER A 205 -9.36 17.39 7.01
CA SER A 205 -9.00 18.72 7.49
C SER A 205 -8.50 18.64 8.93
N PRO A 206 -7.33 19.22 9.24
CA PRO A 206 -6.85 19.30 10.62
C PRO A 206 -7.87 20.02 11.52
N LEU A 207 -8.14 19.47 12.70
CA LEU A 207 -9.07 20.07 13.66
C LEU A 207 -8.54 21.42 14.15
N GLN A 208 -9.46 22.36 14.44
CA GLN A 208 -9.17 23.69 14.98
C GLN A 208 -9.87 23.92 16.33
N PRO A 209 -9.47 23.23 17.43
CA PRO A 209 -10.22 23.24 18.69
C PRO A 209 -10.29 24.60 19.42
N LEU A 210 -9.47 25.57 19.00
CA LEU A 210 -9.50 26.94 19.52
C LEU A 210 -10.59 27.78 18.86
N MET A 211 -10.81 27.56 17.56
CA MET A 211 -11.79 28.30 16.76
C MET A 211 -13.16 27.62 16.84
N ASP A 212 -13.16 26.29 16.78
CA ASP A 212 -14.37 25.47 16.68
C ASP A 212 -14.60 24.66 17.95
N ASN A 213 -15.86 24.65 18.42
CA ASN A 213 -16.26 23.75 19.49
C ASN A 213 -16.38 22.32 18.94
N LEU A 214 -15.50 21.44 19.40
CA LEU A 214 -15.50 20.04 18.98
C LEU A 214 -16.77 19.31 19.45
N GLU A 215 -17.24 18.39 18.62
CA GLU A 215 -18.40 17.57 18.92
C GLU A 215 -18.10 16.50 19.97
N SER A 216 -19.16 16.00 20.62
CA SER A 216 -19.04 14.97 21.67
C SER A 216 -18.32 13.71 21.17
N GLN A 217 -18.61 13.28 19.93
CA GLN A 217 -17.98 12.08 19.35
C GLN A 217 -16.48 12.28 19.12
N THR A 218 -16.03 13.50 18.79
CA THR A 218 -14.61 13.82 18.64
C THR A 218 -13.86 13.62 19.96
N TYR A 219 -14.42 14.10 21.08
CA TYR A 219 -13.85 13.84 22.40
C TYR A 219 -13.85 12.35 22.77
N GLU A 220 -14.89 11.62 22.39
CA GLU A 220 -14.94 10.16 22.62
C GLU A 220 -13.80 9.44 21.90
N VAL A 221 -13.51 9.82 20.66
CA VAL A 221 -12.36 9.28 19.93
C VAL A 221 -11.05 9.63 20.63
N PHE A 222 -10.89 10.86 21.12
CA PHE A 222 -9.70 11.23 21.91
C PHE A 222 -9.56 10.41 23.20
N GLU A 223 -10.67 10.04 23.82
CA GLU A 223 -10.70 9.29 25.08
C GLU A 223 -10.41 7.79 24.91
N LYS A 224 -10.53 7.26 23.69
CA LYS A 224 -10.19 5.86 23.36
C LYS A 224 -8.69 5.56 23.35
N ASP A 225 -7.82 6.56 23.47
CA ASP A 225 -6.37 6.37 23.56
C ASP A 225 -5.92 6.19 25.03
N PRO A 226 -5.65 4.96 25.49
CA PRO A 226 -5.23 4.71 26.87
C PRO A 226 -3.78 5.14 27.12
N ILE A 227 -2.93 5.15 26.09
CA ILE A 227 -1.50 5.43 26.22
C ILE A 227 -1.28 6.91 26.48
N LYS A 228 -2.00 7.78 25.77
CA LYS A 228 -1.92 9.22 25.98
C LYS A 228 -2.17 9.60 27.44
N TYR A 229 -3.29 9.19 28.03
CA TYR A 229 -3.65 9.61 29.40
C TYR A 229 -2.82 8.93 30.49
N SER A 230 -2.33 7.70 30.27
CA SER A 230 -1.39 7.06 31.22
C SER A 230 -0.04 7.79 31.23
N GLN A 231 0.43 8.25 30.08
CA GLN A 231 1.64 9.08 29.98
C GLN A 231 1.47 10.43 30.66
N TYR A 232 0.32 11.10 30.51
CA TYR A 232 0.00 12.32 31.27
C TYR A 232 -0.03 12.06 32.78
N GLN A 233 -0.68 10.98 33.22
CA GLN A 233 -0.71 10.60 34.64
C GLN A 233 0.70 10.39 35.19
N GLN A 234 1.55 9.67 34.46
CA GLN A 234 2.93 9.40 34.89
C GLN A 234 3.78 10.68 34.94
N ALA A 235 3.58 11.61 34.01
CA ALA A 235 4.25 12.90 34.03
C ALA A 235 3.84 13.75 35.24
N ILE A 236 2.54 13.80 35.55
CA ILE A 236 2.01 14.52 36.70
C ILE A 236 2.51 13.89 38.01
N TYR A 237 2.48 12.56 38.12
CA TYR A 237 2.99 11.81 39.26
C TYR A 237 4.44 12.18 39.58
N LYS A 238 5.33 12.14 38.58
CA LYS A 238 6.73 12.51 38.77
C LYS A 238 6.89 13.97 39.21
N CYS A 239 6.16 14.88 38.56
CA CYS A 239 6.19 16.30 38.91
C CYS A 239 5.75 16.58 40.36
N LEU A 240 4.73 15.86 40.85
CA LEU A 240 4.28 15.99 42.24
C LEU A 240 5.35 15.54 43.25
N LEU A 241 6.00 14.39 42.99
CA LEU A 241 7.09 13.91 43.83
C LEU A 241 8.29 14.86 43.84
N ASP A 242 8.62 15.45 42.70
CA ASP A 242 9.74 16.39 42.59
C ASP A 242 9.44 17.73 43.28
N ARG A 243 8.16 18.11 43.41
CA ARG A 243 7.74 19.41 43.97
C ARG A 243 7.37 19.36 45.44
N VAL A 244 6.90 18.23 45.95
CA VAL A 244 6.47 18.06 47.35
C VAL A 244 7.32 16.97 48.01
N PRO A 245 8.28 17.34 48.86
CA PRO A 245 9.07 16.36 49.60
C PRO A 245 8.17 15.63 50.62
N GLU A 246 8.61 14.46 51.10
CA GLU A 246 7.78 13.58 51.93
C GLU A 246 7.34 14.24 53.24
N GLU A 247 8.19 15.08 53.83
CA GLU A 247 7.91 15.84 55.05
C GLU A 247 6.77 16.87 54.91
N GLU A 248 6.46 17.31 53.69
CA GLU A 248 5.42 18.30 53.40
C GLU A 248 4.14 17.68 52.83
N LYS A 249 4.07 16.34 52.76
CA LYS A 249 2.98 15.60 52.14
C LYS A 249 1.58 16.05 52.59
N ASP A 250 1.36 16.21 53.89
CA ASP A 250 0.03 16.52 54.44
C ASP A 250 -0.25 18.03 54.56
N THR A 251 0.75 18.88 54.31
CA THR A 251 0.66 20.34 54.51
C THR A 251 0.71 21.14 53.20
N ASN A 252 1.37 20.62 52.16
CA ASN A 252 1.61 21.33 50.92
C ASN A 252 0.63 20.91 49.81
N VAL A 253 -0.47 21.66 49.71
CA VAL A 253 -1.49 21.46 48.67
C VAL A 253 -1.06 22.10 47.35
N GLN A 254 -0.76 21.28 46.33
CA GLN A 254 -0.42 21.77 44.99
C GLN A 254 -1.66 22.19 44.20
N VAL A 255 -1.61 23.37 43.59
CA VAL A 255 -2.66 23.88 42.70
C VAL A 255 -2.36 23.46 41.26
N LEU A 256 -3.18 22.56 40.70
CA LEU A 256 -3.09 22.10 39.31
C LEU A 256 -4.22 22.72 38.47
N MET A 257 -3.86 23.26 37.29
CA MET A 257 -4.81 23.80 36.32
C MET A 257 -4.78 22.98 35.03
N VAL A 258 -5.93 22.44 34.62
CA VAL A 258 -6.09 21.74 33.34
C VAL A 258 -6.65 22.73 32.32
N LEU A 259 -5.78 23.27 31.46
CA LEU A 259 -6.15 24.26 30.43
C LEU A 259 -6.66 23.55 29.18
N GLY A 260 -7.97 23.68 28.89
CA GLY A 260 -8.63 22.91 27.84
C GLY A 260 -9.06 21.52 28.33
N ALA A 261 -9.88 21.47 29.39
CA ALA A 261 -10.23 20.21 30.07
C ALA A 261 -11.09 19.24 29.25
N GLY A 262 -11.71 19.69 28.16
CA GLY A 262 -12.64 18.88 27.36
C GLY A 262 -13.72 18.27 28.25
N ARG A 263 -13.92 16.95 28.14
CA ARG A 263 -14.85 16.18 28.99
C ARG A 263 -14.21 15.61 30.26
N GLY A 264 -13.02 16.09 30.64
CA GLY A 264 -12.37 15.79 31.92
C GLY A 264 -11.41 14.57 32.01
N PRO A 265 -10.92 13.91 30.93
CA PRO A 265 -10.03 12.76 31.09
C PRO A 265 -8.68 13.13 31.76
N LEU A 266 -8.17 14.35 31.51
CA LEU A 266 -6.96 14.86 32.18
C LEU A 266 -7.20 15.24 33.63
N VAL A 267 -8.40 15.71 33.98
CA VAL A 267 -8.77 15.94 35.40
C VAL A 267 -8.70 14.62 36.16
N ASN A 268 -9.27 13.55 35.59
CA ASN A 268 -9.19 12.21 36.17
C ASN A 268 -7.75 11.68 36.25
N ALA A 269 -6.93 11.92 35.22
CA ALA A 269 -5.52 11.53 35.23
C ALA A 269 -4.73 12.24 36.36
N SER A 270 -4.96 13.55 36.56
CA SER A 270 -4.35 14.31 37.67
C SER A 270 -4.74 13.77 39.04
N LEU A 271 -6.02 13.46 39.26
CA LEU A 271 -6.51 12.91 40.52
C LEU A 271 -5.91 11.51 40.81
N ARG A 272 -5.78 10.67 39.78
CA ARG A 272 -5.11 9.36 39.92
C ARG A 272 -3.62 9.52 40.20
N ALA A 273 -2.95 10.47 39.53
CA ALA A 273 -1.54 10.76 39.74
C ALA A 273 -1.26 11.23 41.18
N ALA A 274 -2.08 12.13 41.72
CA ALA A 274 -1.97 12.59 43.11
C ALA A 274 -2.15 11.45 44.11
N LYS A 275 -3.20 10.61 43.94
CA LYS A 275 -3.39 9.41 44.76
C LYS A 275 -2.22 8.42 44.68
N GLN A 276 -1.62 8.26 43.50
CA GLN A 276 -0.47 7.37 43.30
C GLN A 276 0.82 7.95 43.89
N ALA A 277 1.00 9.27 43.83
CA ALA A 277 2.12 10.01 44.42
C ALA A 277 2.02 10.07 45.94
N ASP A 278 0.81 9.91 46.49
CA ASP A 278 0.51 10.11 47.89
C ASP A 278 0.93 11.55 48.30
N ARG A 279 0.47 12.51 47.50
CA ARG A 279 0.71 13.97 47.56
C ARG A 279 -0.57 14.73 47.19
#